data_AF-A0A935IA01-F1
#
_entry.id   AF-A0A935IA01-F1
#
_cell.length_a   1.000
_cell.length_b   1.000
_cell.length_c   1.000
_cell.angle_alpha   90.00
_cell.angle_beta   90.00
_cell.angle_gamma   90.00
#
_symmetry.space_group_name_H-M   'P 1'
#
loop_
_entity.id
_entity.type
_entity.pdbx_description
1 polymer ?
#
loop_
_entity_poly.entity_id
_entity_poly.type
_entity_poly.pdbx_seq_one_letter_code
_entity_poly.pdbx_strand_id
1 'polypeptide(L)' 'MSSEAQVASFLKDFKEKMKIWDVLFRDDRGKNIQALVDLELRPIERKAALEALETKDYCEGPLEEKLYGGTEMWVFGKI' A
#
# COMPACT_ATOMS: atom_id res chain seq x y z
N MET A 1 -16.16 -3.55 -6.69
CA MET A 1 -15.42 -4.32 -5.67
C MET A 1 -14.67 -5.41 -6.42
N SER A 2 -13.35 -5.46 -6.29
CA SER A 2 -12.54 -6.48 -6.95
C SER A 2 -12.78 -7.86 -6.35
N SER A 3 -12.62 -8.91 -7.16
CA SER A 3 -12.62 -10.27 -6.64
C SER A 3 -11.33 -10.57 -5.86
N GLU A 4 -11.38 -11.56 -4.97
CA GLU A 4 -10.22 -12.01 -4.22
C GLU A 4 -9.05 -12.41 -5.14
N ALA A 5 -9.34 -13.04 -6.28
CA ALA A 5 -8.34 -13.41 -7.28
C ALA A 5 -7.63 -12.19 -7.89
N GLN A 6 -8.36 -11.10 -8.15
CA GLN A 6 -7.78 -9.86 -8.66
C GLN A 6 -6.88 -9.20 -7.60
N VAL A 7 -7.34 -9.17 -6.34
CA VAL A 7 -6.56 -8.63 -5.21
C VAL A 7 -5.28 -9.46 -5.00
N ALA A 8 -5.38 -10.79 -5.06
CA ALA A 8 -4.25 -11.70 -4.92
C ALA A 8 -3.22 -11.48 -6.04
N SER A 9 -3.68 -11.30 -7.29
CA SER A 9 -2.82 -11.00 -8.43
C SER A 9 -2.10 -9.65 -8.23
N PHE A 10 -2.83 -8.61 -7.83
CA PHE A 10 -2.23 -7.31 -7.53
C PHE A 10 -1.17 -7.40 -6.44
N LEU A 11 -1.48 -8.05 -5.31
CA LEU A 11 -0.54 -8.17 -4.19
C LEU A 11 0.72 -8.93 -4.59
N LYS A 12 0.60 -9.97 -5.43
CA LYS A 12 1.75 -10.70 -5.97
C LYS A 12 2.65 -9.77 -6.78
N ASP A 13 2.09 -9.08 -7.76
CA ASP A 13 2.84 -8.17 -8.64
C ASP A 13 3.46 -7.00 -7.85
N PHE A 14 2.71 -6.43 -6.92
CA PHE A 14 3.16 -5.35 -6.05
C PHE A 14 4.38 -5.78 -5.20
N LYS A 15 4.31 -6.94 -4.54
CA LYS A 15 5.40 -7.47 -3.71
C LYS A 15 6.63 -7.84 -4.54
N GLU A 16 6.45 -8.39 -5.74
CA GLU A 16 7.55 -8.67 -6.67
C GLU A 16 8.26 -7.38 -7.09
N LYS A 17 7.51 -6.33 -7.46
CA LYS A 17 8.08 -5.02 -7.82
C LYS A 17 8.81 -4.39 -6.63
N MET A 18 8.24 -4.43 -5.43
CA MET A 18 8.84 -3.87 -4.22
C MET A 18 10.18 -4.55 -3.87
N LYS A 19 10.34 -5.86 -4.12
CA LYS A 19 11.62 -6.55 -3.90
C LYS A 19 12.75 -6.01 -4.80
N ILE A 20 12.41 -5.52 -5.99
CA ILE A 20 13.37 -5.06 -6.99
C ILE A 20 13.62 -3.54 -6.86
N TRP A 21 12.54 -2.77 -6.70
CA TRP A 21 12.56 -1.30 -6.80
C TRP A 21 12.38 -0.57 -5.46
N ASP A 22 12.07 -1.31 -4.39
CA ASP A 22 11.59 -0.76 -3.11
C ASP A 22 10.27 0.04 -3.24
N VAL A 23 9.86 0.74 -2.18
CA VAL A 23 8.67 1.59 -2.12
C VAL A 23 9.01 3.05 -1.83
N LEU A 24 8.24 3.96 -2.43
CA LEU A 24 8.32 5.39 -2.16
C LEU A 24 7.24 5.80 -1.15
N PHE A 25 7.66 6.25 0.04
CA PHE A 25 6.74 6.85 1.01
C PHE A 25 6.54 8.34 0.71
N ARG A 26 5.27 8.77 0.56
CA ARG A 26 4.89 10.18 0.31
C ARG A 26 4.83 11.00 1.61
N ASP A 27 5.91 10.92 2.41
CA ASP A 27 6.04 11.62 3.69
C ASP A 27 6.12 13.14 3.50
N ASP A 28 6.53 13.60 2.31
CA ASP A 28 6.54 14.99 1.88
C ASP A 28 5.17 15.68 1.94
N ARG A 29 4.07 14.91 1.98
CA ARG A 29 2.72 15.46 2.12
C ARG A 29 2.37 15.92 3.52
N GLY A 30 3.13 15.53 4.55
CA GLY A 30 2.92 15.95 5.94
C GLY A 30 1.68 15.40 6.66
N LYS A 31 0.66 14.91 5.93
CA LYS A 31 -0.67 14.58 6.48
C LYS A 31 -0.65 13.56 7.62
N ASN A 32 0.21 12.55 7.54
CA ASN A 32 0.17 11.40 8.45
C ASN A 32 1.35 11.37 9.43
N ILE A 33 2.21 12.40 9.45
CA ILE A 33 3.48 12.36 10.19
C ILE A 33 3.26 12.11 11.68
N GLN A 34 2.35 12.86 12.32
CA GLN A 34 2.10 12.71 13.75
C GLN A 34 1.59 11.30 14.10
N ALA A 35 0.63 10.78 13.33
CA ALA A 35 0.11 9.43 13.55
C ALA A 35 1.20 8.35 13.37
N LEU A 36 2.09 8.51 12.39
CA LEU A 36 3.22 7.59 12.22
C LEU A 36 4.19 7.65 13.41
N VAL A 37 4.42 8.82 13.98
CA VAL A 37 5.24 8.99 15.19
C VAL A 37 4.57 8.35 16.40
N ASP A 38 3.28 8.63 16.60
CA ASP A 38 2.52 8.09 17.74
C ASP A 38 2.42 6.56 17.71
N LEU A 39 2.41 5.98 16.51
CA LEU A 39 2.41 4.53 16.29
C LEU A 39 3.82 3.92 16.19
N GLU A 40 4.86 4.73 16.33
CA GLU A 40 6.27 4.33 16.17
C GLU A 40 6.58 3.64 14.83
N LEU A 41 5.86 4.03 13.78
CA LEU A 41 5.96 3.48 12.43
C LEU A 41 7.02 4.20 11.60
N ARG A 42 8.27 3.75 11.71
CA ARG A 42 9.37 4.22 10.85
C ARG A 42 9.25 3.56 9.45
N PRO A 43 10.05 4.00 8.47
CA PRO A 43 10.01 3.42 7.11
C PRO A 43 10.14 1.88 7.06
N ILE A 44 10.95 1.29 7.93
CA ILE A 44 11.18 -0.16 7.96
C ILE A 44 9.95 -0.93 8.46
N GLU A 45 9.25 -0.43 9.48
CA GLU A 45 8.01 -1.01 9.98
C GLU A 45 6.89 -0.91 8.93
N ARG A 46 6.83 0.22 8.22
CA ARG A 46 5.86 0.41 7.13
C ARG A 46 6.11 -0.54 5.97
N LYS A 47 7.37 -0.76 5.60
CA LYS A 47 7.74 -1.75 4.57
C LYS A 47 7.36 -3.16 5.02
N ALA A 48 7.65 -3.53 6.26
CA ALA A 48 7.22 -4.82 6.82
C ALA A 48 5.70 -4.98 6.80
N ALA A 49 4.94 -3.92 7.07
CA ALA A 49 3.49 -3.94 6.97
C ALA A 49 3.00 -4.20 5.53
N LEU A 50 3.64 -3.58 4.53
CA LEU A 50 3.35 -3.81 3.11
C LEU A 50 3.69 -5.24 2.66
N GLU A 51 4.81 -5.79 3.15
CA GLU A 51 5.21 -7.18 2.89
C GLU A 51 4.20 -8.18 3.47
N ALA A 52 3.61 -7.86 4.61
CA ALA A 52 2.65 -8.69 5.32
C ALA A 52 1.19 -8.55 4.83
N LEU A 53 0.90 -7.72 3.82
CA LEU A 53 -0.47 -7.54 3.31
C LEU A 53 -1.05 -8.85 2.76
N GLU A 54 -2.28 -9.15 3.14
CA GLU A 54 -3.07 -10.29 2.66
C GLU A 54 -4.34 -9.82 1.93
N THR A 55 -4.99 -10.72 1.19
CA THR A 55 -6.24 -10.40 0.48
C THR A 55 -7.34 -9.90 1.41
N LYS A 56 -7.36 -10.38 2.67
CA LYS A 56 -8.31 -9.94 3.71
C LYS A 56 -8.11 -8.49 4.16
N ASP A 57 -6.93 -7.91 3.94
CA ASP A 57 -6.62 -6.53 4.31
C ASP A 57 -7.13 -5.53 3.25
N TYR A 58 -7.71 -6.02 2.14
CA TYR A 58 -8.24 -5.18 1.08
C TYR A 58 -9.51 -4.45 1.53
N CYS A 59 -9.55 -3.14 1.28
CA CYS A 59 -10.70 -2.29 1.59
C CYS A 59 -11.42 -1.85 0.30
N GLU A 60 -10.66 -1.34 -0.68
CA GLU A 60 -11.23 -0.69 -1.87
C GLU A 60 -10.25 -0.71 -3.05
N GLY A 61 -10.80 -0.74 -4.28
CA GLY A 61 -10.05 -0.67 -5.53
C GLY A 61 -10.63 -1.55 -6.64
N PRO A 62 -10.02 -1.55 -7.84
CA PRO A 62 -9.09 -0.53 -8.31
C PRO A 62 -9.77 0.84 -8.39
N LEU A 63 -9.03 1.88 -8.01
CA LEU A 63 -9.44 3.27 -8.14
C LEU A 63 -8.61 3.96 -9.22
N GLU A 64 -9.21 4.93 -9.89
CA GLU A 64 -8.47 5.81 -10.79
C GLU A 64 -7.37 6.58 -10.03
N GLU A 65 -6.14 6.51 -10.52
CA GLU A 65 -5.01 7.26 -9.99
C GLU A 65 -5.01 8.66 -10.61
N LYS A 66 -5.18 9.69 -9.78
CA LYS A 66 -5.41 11.08 -10.22
C LYS A 66 -4.22 12.02 -10.02
N LEU A 67 -3.16 11.60 -9.34
CA LEU A 67 -2.03 12.47 -9.00
C LEU A 67 -0.95 12.47 -10.08
N TYR A 68 -0.66 11.32 -10.68
CA TYR A 68 0.44 11.14 -11.62
C TYR A 68 0.00 10.49 -12.95
N GLY A 69 -1.28 10.15 -13.09
CA GLY A 69 -1.79 9.45 -14.28
C GLY A 69 -1.22 8.04 -14.38
N GLY A 70 -0.92 7.43 -13.23
CA GLY A 70 -0.29 6.12 -13.14
C GLY A 70 -1.28 4.96 -13.28
N THR A 71 -0.81 3.77 -12.91
CA THR A 71 -1.67 2.59 -12.77
C THR A 71 -2.69 2.79 -11.65
N GLU A 72 -3.78 2.03 -11.70
CA GLU A 72 -4.84 2.03 -10.70
C GLU A 72 -4.32 1.94 -9.25
N MET A 73 -5.03 2.61 -8.34
CA MET A 73 -4.75 2.65 -6.91
C MET A 73 -5.56 1.60 -6.16
N TRP A 74 -4.93 0.98 -5.17
CA TRP A 74 -5.52 -0.07 -4.34
C TRP A 74 -5.36 0.29 -2.86
N VAL A 75 -6.44 0.18 -2.08
CA VAL A 75 -6.49 0.59 -0.68
C VAL A 75 -6.57 -0.63 0.21
N PHE A 76 -5.65 -0.70 1.17
CA PHE A 76 -5.56 -1.75 2.18
C PHE A 76 -5.56 -1.13 3.58
N GLY A 77 -6.09 -1.88 4.55
CA GLY A 77 -6.16 -1.48 5.95
C GLY A 77 -6.16 -2.69 6.85
N LYS A 78 -5.55 -2.55 8.04
CA LYS A 78 -5.65 -3.54 9.12
C LYS A 78 -6.70 -3.05 10.12
N ILE A 79 -7.57 -3.95 10.55
CA ILE A 79 -8.55 -3.72 11.62
C ILE A 79 -7.84 -3.75 12.96
#